data_AF-A0A9D9LRX5-F1
#
_entry.id   AF-A0A9D9LRX5-F1
#
_cell.length_a   1.000
_cell.length_b   1.000
_cell.length_c   1.000
_cell.angle_alpha   90.00
_cell.angle_beta   90.00
_cell.angle_gamma   90.00
#
_symmetry.space_group_name_H-M   'P 1'
#
loop_
_entity.id
_entity.type
_entity.pdbx_description
1 polymer ?
#
loop_
_entity_poly.entity_id
_entity_poly.type
_entity_poly.pdbx_seq_one_letter_code
_entity_poly.pdbx_strand_id
1 'polypeptide(L)'
;MIKVSGKEFGDYADIKELREKAVTYYATRLQGVSVENENLKKISIDKNGIVNFTNSGKKKMKNSSAKVHKLLIIKYLPELIRNATDISDKQSVKLTHKKEHFYYLHTMVSVEEKAIPVEITVIRRNNGEIQYYNHTLPTEEYKKDAVVSTEPVL
;
A
#
# COMPACT_ATOMS: atom_id res chain seq x y z
N MET A 1 7.59 11.45 -9.57
CA MET A 1 7.76 10.18 -8.82
C MET A 1 8.26 10.53 -7.43
N ILE A 2 7.65 9.96 -6.38
CA ILE A 2 8.03 10.26 -4.99
C ILE A 2 9.40 9.66 -4.69
N LYS A 3 10.29 10.42 -4.03
CA LYS A 3 11.62 9.95 -3.60
C LYS A 3 11.59 9.57 -2.13
N VAL A 4 12.00 8.34 -1.82
CA VAL A 4 12.20 7.83 -0.47
C VAL A 4 13.67 7.98 -0.12
N SER A 5 13.93 8.65 1.00
CA SER A 5 15.23 9.12 1.45
C SER A 5 15.83 8.31 2.60
N GLY A 6 15.01 7.54 3.33
CA GLY A 6 15.41 6.89 4.58
C GLY A 6 15.25 7.78 5.81
N LYS A 7 14.90 9.06 5.65
CA LYS A 7 14.77 10.04 6.75
C LYS A 7 13.33 10.49 6.97
N GLU A 8 12.36 9.76 6.44
CA GLU A 8 10.93 10.12 6.46
C GLU A 8 10.41 10.36 7.88
N PHE A 9 10.96 9.63 8.85
CA PHE A 9 10.60 9.72 10.27
C PHE A 9 11.76 10.19 11.16
N GLY A 10 12.75 10.87 10.58
CA GLY A 10 14.00 11.23 11.26
C GLY A 10 14.93 10.04 11.47
N ASP A 11 15.93 10.21 12.33
CA ASP A 11 16.88 9.14 12.64
C ASP A 11 16.22 8.01 13.44
N TYR A 12 16.69 6.78 13.26
CA TYR A 12 16.26 5.61 14.01
C TYR A 12 17.43 4.62 14.14
N ALA A 13 17.54 3.97 15.28
CA ALA A 13 18.61 3.03 15.56
C ALA A 13 18.41 1.68 14.86
N ASP A 14 17.16 1.23 14.74
CA ASP A 14 16.82 -0.07 14.18
C ASP A 14 15.42 -0.09 13.53
N ILE A 15 15.07 -1.24 12.95
CA ILE A 15 13.77 -1.45 12.30
C ILE A 15 12.59 -1.41 13.30
N LYS A 16 12.83 -1.72 14.59
CA LYS A 16 11.79 -1.68 15.61
C LYS A 16 11.43 -0.23 15.91
N GLU A 17 12.41 0.64 16.10
CA GLU A 17 12.19 2.08 16.26
C GLU A 17 11.53 2.68 15.02
N LEU A 18 12.01 2.34 13.82
CA LEU A 18 11.39 2.78 12.57
C LEU A 18 9.90 2.38 12.50
N ARG A 19 9.58 1.14 12.89
CA ARG A 19 8.20 0.64 12.91
C ARG A 19 7.33 1.40 13.91
N GLU A 20 7.85 1.69 15.10
CA GLU A 20 7.15 2.48 16.11
C GLU A 20 6.86 3.90 15.61
N LYS A 21 7.84 4.55 14.96
CA LYS A 21 7.66 5.88 14.37
C LYS A 21 6.64 5.88 13.23
N ALA A 22 6.70 4.90 12.34
CA ALA A 22 5.76 4.81 11.22
C ALA A 22 4.32 4.52 11.70
N VAL A 23 4.15 3.65 12.71
CA VAL A 23 2.83 3.39 13.34
C VAL A 23 2.30 4.64 14.04
N THR A 24 3.16 5.38 14.73
CA THR A 24 2.82 6.66 15.39
C THR A 24 2.40 7.70 14.37
N TYR A 25 3.13 7.83 13.26
CA TYR A 25 2.75 8.71 12.15
C TYR A 25 1.38 8.35 11.59
N TYR A 26 1.13 7.07 11.30
CA TYR A 26 -0.19 6.65 10.83
C TYR A 26 -1.28 7.04 11.84
N ALA A 27 -1.08 6.75 13.14
CA ALA A 27 -2.09 7.02 14.17
C ALA A 27 -2.38 8.52 14.34
N THR A 28 -1.38 9.38 14.19
CA THR A 28 -1.48 10.82 14.50
C THR A 28 -1.73 11.70 13.28
N ARG A 29 -1.35 11.25 12.08
CA ARG A 29 -1.41 12.04 10.85
C ARG A 29 -2.32 11.46 9.77
N LEU A 30 -2.54 10.15 9.76
CA LEU A 30 -3.36 9.49 8.73
C LEU A 30 -4.70 9.05 9.27
N GLN A 31 -4.77 8.48 10.47
CA GLN A 31 -6.00 7.93 11.00
C GLN A 31 -7.09 9.01 11.11
N GLY A 32 -8.23 8.79 10.46
CA GLY A 32 -9.34 9.75 10.38
C GLY A 32 -9.24 10.73 9.21
N VAL A 33 -8.15 10.69 8.43
CA VAL A 33 -7.99 11.47 7.20
C VAL A 33 -8.50 10.69 6.00
N SER A 34 -9.04 11.43 5.05
CA SER A 34 -9.57 10.94 3.78
C SER A 34 -8.78 11.51 2.61
N VAL A 35 -8.62 10.72 1.55
CA VAL A 35 -7.90 11.11 0.34
C VAL A 35 -8.75 10.81 -0.87
N GLU A 36 -8.91 11.79 -1.73
CA GLU A 36 -9.62 11.66 -3.00
C GLU A 36 -8.69 11.13 -4.10
N ASN A 37 -9.20 10.20 -4.90
CA ASN A 37 -8.61 9.78 -6.17
C ASN A 37 -9.69 9.85 -7.27
N GLU A 38 -9.45 10.69 -8.28
CA GLU A 38 -10.39 10.93 -9.38
C GLU A 38 -10.64 9.68 -10.24
N ASN A 39 -9.65 8.80 -10.38
CA ASN A 39 -9.78 7.60 -11.20
C ASN A 39 -10.66 6.55 -10.52
N LEU A 40 -10.64 6.45 -9.18
CA LEU A 40 -11.55 5.57 -8.43
C LEU A 40 -13.03 5.94 -8.66
N LYS A 41 -13.34 7.22 -8.91
CA LYS A 41 -14.70 7.67 -9.30
C LYS A 41 -15.11 7.11 -10.66
N LYS A 42 -14.19 7.16 -11.63
CA LYS A 42 -14.45 6.81 -13.04
C LYS A 42 -14.73 5.32 -13.24
N ILE A 43 -14.06 4.47 -12.48
CA ILE A 43 -14.25 3.01 -12.56
C ILE A 43 -15.41 2.51 -11.68
N SER A 44 -16.31 3.41 -11.26
CA SER A 44 -17.57 3.11 -10.55
C SER A 44 -17.40 2.30 -9.25
N ILE A 45 -16.23 2.41 -8.60
CA ILE A 45 -15.96 1.76 -7.32
C ILE A 45 -16.69 2.47 -6.19
N ASP A 46 -16.70 3.79 -6.25
CA ASP A 46 -17.38 4.69 -5.32
C ASP A 46 -17.82 5.95 -6.07
N LYS A 47 -18.90 6.58 -5.60
CA LYS A 47 -19.40 7.83 -6.19
C LYS A 47 -18.45 9.00 -5.91
N ASN A 48 -17.65 8.93 -4.85
CA ASN A 48 -16.83 10.04 -4.38
C ASN A 48 -15.32 9.80 -4.55
N GLY A 49 -14.87 8.56 -4.77
CA GLY A 49 -13.45 8.24 -4.93
C GLY A 49 -12.63 8.49 -3.67
N ILE A 50 -13.28 8.45 -2.50
CA ILE A 50 -12.67 8.82 -1.22
C ILE A 50 -12.14 7.58 -0.52
N VAL A 51 -10.83 7.55 -0.28
CA VAL A 51 -10.15 6.51 0.49
C VAL A 51 -9.91 6.98 1.93
N ASN A 52 -10.46 6.24 2.89
CA ASN A 52 -10.34 6.55 4.30
C ASN A 52 -9.18 5.79 4.97
N PHE A 53 -8.37 6.48 5.75
CA PHE A 53 -7.36 5.86 6.62
C PHE A 53 -7.98 5.55 7.98
N THR A 54 -8.23 4.27 8.24
CA THR A 54 -8.93 3.81 9.45
C THR A 54 -7.99 3.08 10.42
N ASN A 55 -8.46 2.83 11.64
CA ASN A 55 -7.74 1.99 12.61
C ASN A 55 -7.56 0.55 12.11
N SER A 56 -8.50 0.02 11.31
CA SER A 56 -8.32 -1.31 10.69
C SER A 56 -7.20 -1.31 9.65
N GLY A 57 -7.08 -0.25 8.84
CA GLY A 57 -5.96 -0.07 7.92
C GLY A 57 -4.61 -0.02 8.65
N LYS A 58 -4.56 0.69 9.80
CA LYS A 58 -3.38 0.72 10.68
C LYS A 58 -2.98 -0.67 11.14
N LYS A 59 -3.94 -1.46 11.65
CA LYS A 59 -3.69 -2.82 12.17
C LYS A 59 -3.16 -3.73 11.07
N LYS A 60 -3.72 -3.64 9.85
CA LYS A 60 -3.28 -4.43 8.69
C LYS A 60 -1.87 -4.05 8.22
N MET A 61 -1.62 -2.74 8.06
CA MET A 61 -0.29 -2.21 7.76
C MET A 61 0.74 -2.65 8.79
N LYS A 62 0.44 -2.52 10.09
CA LYS A 62 1.35 -2.95 11.16
C LYS A 62 1.67 -4.43 11.05
N ASN A 63 0.71 -5.29 10.75
CA ASN A 63 0.91 -6.74 10.69
C ASN A 63 1.69 -7.21 9.46
N SER A 64 1.71 -6.43 8.38
CA SER A 64 2.41 -6.76 7.12
C SER A 64 3.74 -6.01 6.94
N SER A 65 4.10 -5.12 7.87
CA SER A 65 5.28 -4.25 7.78
C SER A 65 6.49 -4.87 8.50
N ALA A 66 7.36 -5.53 7.74
CA ALA A 66 8.63 -6.08 8.25
C ALA A 66 9.86 -5.58 7.46
N LYS A 67 9.71 -4.53 6.65
CA LYS A 67 10.75 -4.03 5.74
C LYS A 67 10.87 -2.52 5.81
N VAL A 68 12.09 -2.02 5.67
CA VAL A 68 12.44 -0.60 5.80
C VAL A 68 11.66 0.25 4.79
N HIS A 69 11.76 -0.02 3.48
CA HIS A 69 11.10 0.81 2.46
C HIS A 69 9.58 0.81 2.60
N LYS A 70 8.99 -0.34 2.94
CA LYS A 70 7.57 -0.45 3.26
C LYS A 70 7.16 0.46 4.42
N LEU A 71 7.96 0.54 5.47
CA LEU A 71 7.68 1.45 6.60
C LEU A 71 7.77 2.92 6.16
N LEU A 72 8.81 3.29 5.42
CA LEU A 72 9.04 4.67 4.97
C LEU A 72 7.93 5.18 4.04
N ILE A 73 7.42 4.32 3.16
CA ILE A 73 6.34 4.64 2.21
C ILE A 73 5.04 5.08 2.91
N ILE A 74 4.81 4.70 4.18
CA ILE A 74 3.62 5.10 4.95
C ILE A 74 3.42 6.61 4.93
N LYS A 75 4.50 7.39 4.96
CA LYS A 75 4.44 8.86 4.90
C LYS A 75 3.77 9.38 3.64
N TYR A 76 3.94 8.67 2.54
CA TYR A 76 3.56 9.07 1.19
C TYR A 76 2.25 8.44 0.69
N LEU A 77 1.64 7.53 1.46
CA LEU A 77 0.39 6.87 1.07
C LEU A 77 -0.70 7.85 0.59
N PRO A 78 -0.93 9.03 1.22
CA PRO A 78 -1.93 9.97 0.71
C PRO A 78 -1.63 10.47 -0.70
N GLU A 79 -0.39 10.82 -1.00
CA GLU A 79 -0.01 11.33 -2.32
C GLU A 79 -0.01 10.22 -3.37
N LEU A 80 0.49 9.04 -3.01
CA LEU A 80 0.47 7.86 -3.88
C LEU A 80 -0.96 7.44 -4.24
N ILE A 81 -1.87 7.43 -3.26
CA ILE A 81 -3.29 7.16 -3.50
C ILE A 81 -3.89 8.22 -4.39
N ARG A 82 -3.68 9.52 -4.10
CA ARG A 82 -4.24 10.61 -4.90
C ARG A 82 -3.85 10.53 -6.37
N ASN A 83 -2.60 10.19 -6.64
CA ASN A 83 -2.00 10.24 -7.98
C ASN A 83 -2.07 8.91 -8.73
N ALA A 84 -2.60 7.84 -8.15
CA ALA A 84 -2.69 6.54 -8.82
C ALA A 84 -3.65 6.61 -10.02
N THR A 85 -3.12 6.30 -11.20
CA THR A 85 -3.88 6.23 -12.47
C THR A 85 -4.07 4.80 -12.95
N ASP A 86 -3.12 3.92 -12.66
CA ASP A 86 -3.21 2.49 -12.98
C ASP A 86 -3.89 1.77 -11.81
N ILE A 87 -5.10 1.26 -12.07
CA ILE A 87 -5.94 0.65 -11.06
C ILE A 87 -6.50 -0.65 -11.63
N SER A 88 -6.26 -1.74 -10.92
CA SER A 88 -6.90 -3.02 -11.21
C SER A 88 -7.81 -3.44 -10.05
N ASP A 89 -8.77 -4.30 -10.34
CA ASP A 89 -9.59 -4.94 -9.33
C ASP A 89 -9.39 -6.45 -9.37
N LYS A 90 -9.56 -7.10 -8.22
CA LYS A 90 -9.64 -8.55 -8.14
C LYS A 90 -10.80 -8.90 -7.23
N GLN A 91 -11.76 -9.65 -7.76
CA GLN A 91 -12.83 -10.18 -6.95
C GLN A 91 -12.25 -11.16 -5.92
N SER A 92 -12.57 -10.95 -4.64
CA SER A 92 -12.04 -11.80 -3.57
C SER A 92 -12.63 -13.21 -3.67
N VAL A 93 -11.76 -14.21 -3.78
CA VAL A 93 -12.16 -15.63 -3.82
C VAL A 93 -12.44 -16.19 -2.41
N LYS A 94 -12.21 -15.40 -1.34
CA LYS A 94 -12.38 -15.85 0.05
C LYS A 94 -13.81 -15.62 0.57
N LEU A 95 -14.43 -16.69 1.09
CA LEU A 95 -15.78 -16.71 1.69
C LEU A 95 -16.02 -15.61 2.74
N THR A 96 -14.99 -15.21 3.48
CA THR A 96 -15.04 -14.18 4.53
C THR A 96 -15.23 -12.74 4.00
N HIS A 97 -15.07 -12.52 2.69
CA HIS A 97 -15.16 -11.21 2.04
C HIS A 97 -16.18 -11.19 0.91
N LYS A 98 -17.18 -12.09 0.90
CA LYS A 98 -18.15 -12.25 -0.21
C LYS A 98 -18.89 -10.98 -0.66
N LYS A 99 -18.90 -9.92 0.14
CA LYS A 99 -19.53 -8.62 -0.17
C LYS A 99 -18.53 -7.45 -0.22
N GLU A 100 -17.26 -7.71 0.03
CA GLU A 100 -16.20 -6.70 0.01
C GLU A 100 -15.36 -6.84 -1.27
N HIS A 101 -15.03 -5.71 -1.88
CA HIS A 101 -14.25 -5.68 -3.12
C HIS A 101 -12.89 -5.06 -2.86
N PHE A 102 -11.83 -5.67 -3.42
CA PHE A 102 -10.47 -5.19 -3.30
C PHE A 102 -10.02 -4.57 -4.61
N TYR A 103 -9.34 -3.43 -4.47
CA TYR A 103 -8.78 -2.68 -5.58
C TYR A 103 -7.30 -2.42 -5.30
N TYR A 104 -6.52 -2.41 -6.37
CA TYR A 104 -5.08 -2.34 -6.34
C TYR A 104 -4.66 -1.12 -7.15
N LEU A 105 -4.07 -0.15 -6.46
CA LEU A 105 -3.55 1.06 -7.05
C LEU A 105 -2.05 0.82 -7.28
N HIS A 106 -1.66 0.79 -8.56
CA HIS A 106 -0.29 0.53 -8.96
C HIS A 106 0.45 1.86 -9.12
N THR A 107 1.58 1.97 -8.43
CA THR A 107 2.38 3.20 -8.45
C THR A 107 3.86 2.87 -8.27
N MET A 108 4.71 3.89 -8.35
CA MET A 108 6.15 3.78 -8.27
C MET A 108 6.73 4.80 -7.31
N VAL A 109 7.76 4.40 -6.58
CA VAL A 109 8.61 5.30 -5.79
C VAL A 109 10.07 5.17 -6.23
N SER A 110 10.86 6.22 -6.03
CA SER A 110 12.30 6.18 -6.21
C SER A 110 12.96 5.89 -4.86
N VAL A 111 13.75 4.82 -4.80
CA VAL A 111 14.58 4.47 -3.63
C VAL A 111 15.98 4.24 -4.16
N GLU A 112 16.98 4.97 -3.65
CA GLU A 112 18.37 4.86 -4.12
C GLU A 112 18.47 4.95 -5.66
N GLU A 113 17.73 5.88 -6.25
CA GLU A 113 17.65 6.11 -7.71
C GLU A 113 17.01 4.98 -8.52
N LYS A 114 16.54 3.91 -7.86
CA LYS A 114 15.81 2.81 -8.49
C LYS A 114 14.30 3.02 -8.36
N ALA A 115 13.58 2.77 -9.44
CA ALA A 115 12.12 2.72 -9.40
C ALA A 115 11.67 1.41 -8.74
N ILE A 116 10.93 1.51 -7.64
CA ILE A 116 10.35 0.38 -6.92
C ILE A 116 8.83 0.43 -7.06
N PRO A 117 8.19 -0.66 -7.52
CA PRO A 117 6.74 -0.74 -7.58
C PRO A 117 6.14 -0.80 -6.18
N VAL A 118 5.05 -0.07 -6.01
CA VAL A 118 4.21 -0.09 -4.82
C VAL A 118 2.80 -0.44 -5.26
N GLU A 119 2.25 -1.49 -4.68
CA GLU A 119 0.85 -1.83 -4.85
C GLU A 119 0.11 -1.44 -3.58
N ILE A 120 -0.86 -0.52 -3.69
CA ILE A 120 -1.70 -0.10 -2.57
C ILE A 120 -3.04 -0.80 -2.70
N THR A 121 -3.37 -1.63 -1.72
CA THR A 121 -4.67 -2.27 -1.61
C THR A 121 -5.64 -1.37 -0.88
N VAL A 122 -6.76 -1.06 -1.51
CA VAL A 122 -7.93 -0.47 -0.88
C VAL A 122 -9.09 -1.46 -0.90
N ILE A 123 -9.95 -1.38 0.10
CA ILE A 123 -11.11 -2.25 0.25
C ILE A 123 -12.39 -1.43 0.24
N ARG A 124 -13.34 -1.79 -0.61
CA ARG A 124 -14.72 -1.30 -0.54
C ARG A 124 -15.51 -2.20 0.40
N ARG A 125 -16.02 -1.60 1.47
CA ARG A 125 -16.85 -2.24 2.48
C ARG A 125 -18.30 -2.32 2.00
N ASN A 126 -19.10 -3.14 2.69
CA ASN A 126 -20.52 -3.34 2.37
C ASN A 126 -21.36 -2.06 2.47
N ASN A 127 -20.95 -1.10 3.32
CA ASN A 127 -21.59 0.21 3.45
C ASN A 127 -21.20 1.19 2.31
N GLY A 128 -20.40 0.73 1.34
CA GLY A 128 -19.92 1.53 0.21
C GLY A 128 -18.63 2.29 0.47
N GLU A 129 -18.17 2.42 1.72
CA GLU A 129 -16.94 3.15 2.04
C GLU A 129 -15.70 2.44 1.50
N ILE A 130 -14.78 3.20 0.91
CA ILE A 130 -13.45 2.72 0.57
C ILE A 130 -12.49 3.05 1.71
N GLN A 131 -11.66 2.07 2.06
CA GLN A 131 -10.66 2.20 3.12
C GLN A 131 -9.30 1.73 2.62
N TYR A 132 -8.23 2.41 3.05
CA TYR A 132 -6.89 1.86 2.93
C TYR A 132 -6.82 0.52 3.70
N TYR A 133 -6.35 -0.53 3.02
CA TYR A 133 -6.21 -1.86 3.61
C TYR A 133 -4.76 -2.19 3.88
N ASN A 134 -3.89 -2.10 2.87
CA ASN A 134 -2.48 -2.45 2.96
C ASN A 134 -1.70 -1.81 1.79
N HIS A 135 -0.38 -1.86 1.84
CA HIS A 135 0.46 -1.73 0.66
C HIS A 135 1.55 -2.80 0.67
N THR A 136 2.12 -3.09 -0.50
CA THR A 136 3.16 -4.09 -0.70
C THR A 136 4.20 -3.55 -1.68
N LEU A 137 5.42 -4.09 -1.58
CA LEU A 137 6.50 -3.84 -2.53
C LEU A 137 6.77 -5.17 -3.21
N PRO A 138 6.15 -5.48 -4.37
CA PRO A 138 6.23 -6.80 -4.99
C PRO A 138 7.67 -7.28 -5.19
N THR A 139 8.58 -6.40 -5.60
CA THR A 139 10.00 -6.72 -5.80
C THR A 139 10.72 -7.13 -4.51
N GLU A 140 10.22 -6.71 -3.36
CA GLU A 140 10.75 -7.15 -2.08
C GLU A 140 9.99 -8.37 -1.54
N GLU A 141 8.69 -8.47 -1.78
CA GLU A 141 7.80 -9.52 -1.24
C GLU A 141 7.86 -10.84 -2.03
N TYR A 142 8.15 -10.80 -3.33
CA TYR A 142 8.37 -11.97 -4.19
C TYR A 142 9.88 -12.31 -4.29
N LYS A 143 10.51 -12.63 -3.16
CA LYS A 143 11.60 -13.62 -3.18
C LYS A 143 11.02 -14.99 -2.84
N LYS A 144 10.21 -15.53 -3.75
CA LYS A 144 10.05 -16.99 -3.86
C LYS A 144 11.29 -17.49 -4.59
N ASP A 145 11.83 -18.59 -4.09
CA ASP A 145 13.10 -19.18 -4.47
C ASP A 145 13.39 -19.07 -5.97
N ALA A 146 14.47 -18.37 -6.31
CA ALA A 146 15.17 -18.62 -7.56
C ALA A 146 15.82 -20.01 -7.44
N VAL A 147 15.04 -21.07 -7.68
CA VAL A 147 15.60 -22.38 -8.01
C VAL A 147 15.76 -22.44 -9.52
N VAL A 148 16.99 -22.09 -9.92
CA VAL A 148 17.84 -22.79 -10.91
C VAL A 148 17.21 -23.23 -12.24
N SER A 149 17.78 -22.63 -13.29
CA SER A 149 17.85 -23.06 -14.68
C SER A 149 17.99 -24.59 -14.86
N THR A 150 17.21 -25.14 -15.78
CA THR A 150 17.77 -26.08 -16.75
C THR A 150 17.31 -25.66 -18.14
N GLU A 151 18.28 -25.21 -18.94
CA GLU A 151 18.17 -25.07 -20.39
C GLU A 151 17.64 -26.36 -21.05
N PRO A 152 17.00 -26.27 -22.23
CA PRO A 152 16.59 -27.45 -22.96
C PRO A 152 17.82 -28.17 -23.52
N VAL A 153 17.95 -29.46 -23.21
CA VAL A 153 18.86 -30.34 -23.96
C VAL A 153 18.20 -30.60 -25.32
N LEU A 154 18.91 -30.24 -26.39
CA LEU A 154 18.60 -30.60 -27.78
C LEU A 154 18.69 -32.11 -28.00
#